data_AF-A0A183U2K7-F1
#
_entry.id   AF-A0A183U2K7-F1
#
_cell.length_a   1.000
_cell.length_b   1.000
_cell.length_c   1.000
_cell.angle_alpha   90.00
_cell.angle_beta   90.00
_cell.angle_gamma   90.00
#
_symmetry.space_group_name_H-M   'P 1'
#
loop_
_entity.id
_entity.type
_entity.pdbx_description
1 polymer ?
#
loop_
_entity_poly.entity_id
_entity_poly.type
_entity_poly.pdbx_seq_one_letter_code
_entity_poly.pdbx_strand_id
1 'polypeptide(L)'
;MALSVGLGGCASNGSAETIIVTWDMIQKALDSIEEPMQKNFITSCLNSDPEKRPTSRELLFHTVLFEVHSLKLLAAHQVVAAKLNDSFNEGQLRVEDPGRVAATSKLREMTFSHVPAFQMDLEKFLEDVSNGIYPLTAFAPLAHQPRSTNYALSIASDASSGQFNSFTQ
;
A
#
# COMPACT_ATOMS: atom_id res chain seq x y z
N MET A 1 2.94 -25.09 -15.74
CA MET A 1 4.25 -24.92 -16.37
C MET A 1 4.24 -23.58 -17.07
N ALA A 2 5.01 -22.62 -16.55
CA ALA A 2 5.03 -21.24 -17.01
C ALA A 2 5.64 -21.18 -18.42
N LEU A 3 4.99 -20.41 -19.29
CA LEU A 3 5.51 -20.09 -20.62
C LEU A 3 6.71 -19.16 -20.44
N SER A 4 7.89 -19.63 -20.85
CA SER A 4 9.07 -18.79 -21.08
C SER A 4 8.76 -17.81 -22.20
N VAL A 5 8.26 -16.63 -21.85
CA VAL A 5 8.26 -15.48 -22.76
C VAL A 5 9.70 -14.96 -22.78
N GLY A 6 10.47 -15.46 -23.74
CA GLY A 6 11.88 -15.14 -23.88
C GLY A 6 12.08 -13.67 -24.26
N LEU A 7 12.74 -12.91 -23.39
CA LEU A 7 13.65 -11.85 -23.82
C LEU A 7 14.87 -12.54 -24.46
N GLY A 8 14.73 -13.00 -25.69
CA GLY A 8 15.75 -13.77 -26.39
C GLY A 8 15.83 -13.35 -27.85
N GLY A 9 16.53 -12.26 -28.13
CA GLY A 9 16.65 -11.74 -29.49
C GLY A 9 17.63 -10.58 -29.65
N CYS A 10 18.76 -10.57 -28.95
CA CYS A 10 19.88 -9.69 -29.27
C CYS A 10 21.15 -10.53 -29.51
N ALA A 11 21.13 -11.34 -30.56
CA ALA A 11 22.32 -12.00 -31.06
C ALA A 11 22.49 -11.61 -32.53
N SER A 12 23.23 -10.52 -32.76
CA SER A 12 23.94 -10.29 -34.01
C SER A 12 25.44 -10.46 -33.73
N ASN A 13 26.10 -11.15 -34.64
CA ASN A 13 27.51 -11.54 -34.60
C ASN A 13 28.47 -10.44 -34.13
N GLY A 14 29.32 -10.79 -33.16
CA GLY A 14 30.77 -10.72 -33.37
C GLY A 14 31.48 -9.37 -33.46
N SER A 15 30.85 -8.23 -33.15
CA SER A 15 31.62 -7.02 -32.86
C SER A 15 31.00 -6.22 -31.73
N ALA A 16 31.83 -5.55 -30.92
CA ALA A 16 31.39 -4.70 -29.82
C ALA A 16 30.80 -3.40 -30.39
N GLU A 17 29.76 -3.53 -31.18
CA GLU A 17 28.99 -2.43 -31.73
C GLU A 17 28.25 -1.83 -30.56
N THR A 18 28.54 -0.57 -30.24
CA THR A 18 27.75 0.19 -29.28
C THR A 18 26.32 0.15 -29.80
N ILE A 19 25.45 -0.64 -29.15
CA ILE A 19 24.04 -0.72 -29.52
C ILE A 19 23.46 0.66 -29.26
N ILE A 20 23.26 1.44 -30.32
CA ILE A 20 22.66 2.75 -30.24
C ILE A 20 21.17 2.53 -29.99
N VAL A 21 20.71 2.89 -28.79
CA VAL A 21 19.30 2.81 -28.44
C VAL A 21 18.54 3.87 -29.24
N THR A 22 17.70 3.43 -30.18
CA THR A 22 16.84 4.33 -30.98
C THR A 22 15.48 4.54 -30.33
N TRP A 23 14.81 5.62 -30.70
CA TRP A 23 13.46 5.92 -30.19
C TRP A 23 12.44 4.82 -30.53
N ASP A 24 12.56 4.20 -31.69
CA ASP A 24 11.70 3.09 -32.11
C ASP A 24 11.85 1.87 -31.20
N MET A 25 13.07 1.60 -30.71
CA MET A 25 13.32 0.52 -29.75
C MET A 25 12.64 0.83 -28.41
N ILE A 26 12.68 2.09 -27.98
CA ILE A 26 12.03 2.55 -26.75
C ILE A 26 10.51 2.42 -26.87
N GLN A 27 9.91 2.85 -27.99
CA GLN A 27 8.46 2.73 -28.21
C GLN A 27 8.00 1.27 -28.23
N LYS A 28 8.72 0.38 -28.94
CA LYS A 28 8.43 -1.06 -28.92
C LYS A 28 8.50 -1.65 -27.51
N ALA A 29 9.48 -1.22 -26.70
CA ALA A 29 9.57 -1.64 -25.32
C ALA A 29 8.39 -1.13 -24.48
N LEU A 30 7.99 0.13 -24.64
CA LEU A 30 6.81 0.70 -23.97
C LEU A 30 5.51 0.00 -24.36
N ASP A 31 5.38 -0.39 -25.63
CA ASP A 31 4.21 -1.12 -26.12
C ASP A 31 4.15 -2.57 -25.67
N SER A 32 5.29 -3.15 -25.29
CA SER A 32 5.34 -4.51 -24.72
C SER A 32 4.89 -4.58 -23.24
N ILE A 33 4.74 -3.45 -22.56
CA ILE A 33 4.31 -3.41 -21.15
C ILE A 33 2.80 -3.60 -21.08
N GLU A 34 2.37 -4.69 -20.44
CA GLU A 34 0.95 -5.06 -20.29
C GLU A 34 0.22 -4.19 -19.25
N GLU A 35 0.90 -3.80 -18.17
CA GLU A 35 0.30 -3.07 -17.07
C GLU A 35 0.27 -1.55 -17.36
N PRO A 36 -0.92 -0.92 -17.43
CA PRO A 36 -1.06 0.46 -17.88
C PRO A 36 -0.42 1.50 -16.93
N MET A 37 -0.36 1.24 -15.62
CA MET A 37 0.24 2.18 -14.65
C MET A 37 1.77 2.17 -14.72
N GLN A 38 2.38 1.03 -15.01
CA GLN A 38 3.80 0.80 -15.21
C GLN A 38 4.22 1.41 -16.54
N LYS A 39 3.42 1.23 -17.59
CA LYS A 39 3.60 1.93 -18.86
C LYS A 39 3.58 3.44 -18.66
N ASN A 40 2.61 3.96 -17.90
CA ASN A 40 2.49 5.40 -17.62
C ASN A 40 3.67 5.94 -16.79
N PHE A 41 4.09 5.19 -15.77
CA PHE A 41 5.23 5.52 -14.92
C PHE A 41 6.52 5.65 -15.75
N ILE A 42 6.82 4.63 -16.56
CA ILE A 42 8.03 4.60 -17.40
C ILE A 42 7.96 5.68 -18.49
N THR A 43 6.79 5.91 -19.10
CA THR A 43 6.60 6.98 -20.08
C THR A 43 6.84 8.36 -19.47
N SER A 44 6.34 8.61 -18.26
CA SER A 44 6.59 9.86 -17.52
C SER A 44 8.07 10.05 -17.21
N CYS A 45 8.77 8.96 -16.88
CA CYS A 45 10.23 8.97 -16.71
C CYS A 45 10.97 9.21 -18.02
N LEU A 46 10.42 8.93 -19.19
CA LEU A 46 11.10 9.07 -20.49
C LEU A 46 10.70 10.34 -21.25
N ASN A 47 10.04 11.29 -20.58
CA ASN A 47 9.64 12.54 -21.20
C ASN A 47 10.85 13.29 -21.80
N SER A 48 10.76 13.68 -23.06
CA SER A 48 11.82 14.41 -23.77
C SER A 48 12.04 15.82 -23.20
N ASP A 49 10.99 16.40 -22.61
CA ASP A 49 11.07 17.70 -21.95
C ASP A 49 11.51 17.50 -20.48
N PRO A 50 12.70 17.98 -20.08
CA PRO A 50 13.22 17.77 -18.73
C PRO A 50 12.39 18.47 -17.66
N GLU A 51 11.70 19.57 -17.98
CA GLU A 51 10.87 20.31 -17.02
C GLU A 51 9.56 19.59 -16.70
N LYS A 52 9.10 18.73 -17.61
CA LYS A 52 7.90 17.91 -17.42
C LYS A 52 8.20 16.54 -16.82
N ARG A 53 9.47 16.24 -16.54
CA ARG A 53 9.89 14.97 -15.95
C ARG A 53 9.60 15.02 -14.44
N PRO A 54 8.95 14.00 -13.87
CA PRO A 54 8.66 13.97 -12.44
C PRO A 54 9.94 13.95 -11.61
N THR A 55 9.88 14.59 -10.45
CA THR A 55 10.95 14.59 -9.45
C THR A 55 11.08 13.21 -8.78
N SER A 56 12.24 12.92 -8.18
CA SER A 56 12.43 11.66 -7.42
C SER A 56 11.40 11.50 -6.31
N ARG A 57 10.96 12.60 -5.69
CA ARG A 57 9.91 12.57 -4.67
C ARG A 57 8.57 12.13 -5.27
N GLU A 58 8.16 12.72 -6.39
CA GLU A 58 6.92 12.36 -7.08
C GLU A 58 6.94 10.91 -7.58
N LEU A 59 8.10 10.44 -8.07
CA LEU A 59 8.27 9.04 -8.47
C LEU A 59 8.10 8.08 -7.29
N LEU A 60 8.71 8.38 -6.13
CA LEU A 60 8.59 7.55 -4.92
C LEU A 60 7.15 7.45 -4.40
N PHE A 61 6.32 8.45 -4.67
CA PHE A 61 4.90 8.46 -4.33
C PHE A 61 3.99 8.06 -5.49
N HIS A 62 4.54 7.65 -6.63
CA HIS A 62 3.75 7.14 -7.75
C HIS A 62 3.10 5.82 -7.34
N THR A 63 1.82 5.66 -7.65
CA THR A 63 0.99 4.52 -7.25
C THR A 63 1.58 3.15 -7.59
N VAL A 64 2.32 3.05 -8.71
CA VAL A 64 3.03 1.81 -9.09
C VAL A 64 4.18 1.43 -8.16
N LEU A 65 4.81 2.42 -7.50
CA LEU A 65 5.87 2.20 -6.51
C LEU A 65 5.35 2.27 -5.08
N PHE A 66 4.15 2.82 -4.91
CA PHE A 66 3.53 3.07 -3.60
C PHE A 66 2.60 1.95 -3.14
N GLU A 67 2.69 0.75 -3.73
CA GLU A 67 1.97 -0.41 -3.23
C GLU A 67 2.75 -1.08 -2.08
N VAL A 68 2.66 -0.49 -0.89
CA VAL A 68 3.15 -1.13 0.31
C VAL A 68 2.14 -2.20 0.73
N HIS A 69 2.46 -3.45 0.43
CA HIS A 69 1.69 -4.60 0.89
C HIS A 69 1.65 -4.56 2.42
N SER A 70 0.47 -4.81 3.00
CA SER A 70 0.35 -4.83 4.46
C SER A 70 1.31 -5.88 5.06
N LEU A 71 1.87 -5.60 6.25
CA LEU A 71 2.70 -6.58 6.95
C LEU A 71 1.99 -7.93 7.11
N LYS A 72 0.66 -7.91 7.28
CA LYS A 72 -0.19 -9.10 7.33
C LYS A 72 -0.11 -9.91 6.04
N LEU A 73 -0.18 -9.26 4.88
CA LEU A 73 -0.07 -9.90 3.56
C LEU A 73 1.34 -10.45 3.32
N LEU A 74 2.38 -9.66 3.63
CA LEU A 74 3.77 -10.11 3.50
C LEU A 74 4.05 -11.34 4.38
N ALA A 75 3.56 -11.34 5.62
CA ALA A 75 3.66 -12.48 6.52
C ALA A 75 2.89 -13.71 5.98
N ALA A 76 1.70 -13.51 5.43
CA ALA A 76 0.91 -14.59 4.82
C ALA A 76 1.64 -15.24 3.64
N HIS A 77 2.26 -14.45 2.75
CA HIS A 77 3.08 -15.00 1.66
C HIS A 77 4.22 -15.87 2.18
N GLN A 78 4.89 -15.44 3.25
CA GLN A 78 5.98 -16.23 3.83
C GLN A 78 5.48 -17.53 4.46
N VAL A 79 4.33 -17.50 5.14
CA VAL A 79 3.67 -18.67 5.70
C VAL A 79 3.29 -19.68 4.61
N VAL A 80 2.69 -19.21 3.53
CA VAL A 80 2.30 -20.04 2.38
C VAL A 80 3.53 -20.60 1.67
N ALA A 81 4.55 -19.77 1.42
CA ALA A 81 5.80 -20.19 0.79
C ALA A 81 6.54 -21.27 1.59
N ALA A 82 6.52 -21.16 2.92
CA ALA A 82 7.09 -22.15 3.83
C ALA A 82 6.18 -23.37 4.08
N LYS A 83 4.98 -23.43 3.46
CA LYS A 83 3.96 -24.47 3.68
C LYS A 83 3.61 -24.69 5.16
N LEU A 84 3.66 -23.61 5.95
CA LEU A 84 3.33 -23.65 7.37
C LEU A 84 1.83 -23.66 7.62
N ASN A 85 1.02 -23.32 6.60
CA ASN A 85 -0.43 -23.27 6.72
C ASN A 85 -1.02 -24.61 7.20
N ASP A 86 -0.54 -25.72 6.63
CA ASP A 86 -0.97 -27.09 6.98
C ASP A 86 -0.54 -27.52 8.40
N SER A 87 0.41 -26.78 9.00
CA SER A 87 0.93 -27.07 10.34
C SER A 87 0.16 -26.37 11.45
N PHE A 88 -0.69 -25.38 11.12
CA PHE A 88 -1.51 -24.71 12.11
C PHE A 88 -2.74 -25.53 12.47
N ASN A 89 -3.06 -25.56 13.76
CA ASN A 89 -4.35 -26.08 14.22
C ASN A 89 -5.42 -24.98 14.09
N GLU A 90 -6.69 -25.35 13.89
CA GLU A 90 -7.83 -24.43 13.75
C GLU A 90 -7.90 -23.39 14.89
N GLY A 91 -7.49 -23.78 16.11
CA GLY A 91 -7.45 -22.91 17.27
C GLY A 91 -6.31 -21.87 17.28
N GLN A 92 -5.24 -22.05 16.50
CA GLN A 92 -4.11 -21.12 16.48
C GLN A 92 -4.37 -19.90 15.59
N LEU A 93 -5.30 -20.03 14.64
CA LEU A 93 -5.68 -18.99 13.70
C LEU A 93 -6.92 -18.21 14.14
N ARG A 94 -7.50 -18.57 15.29
CA ARG A 94 -8.72 -17.96 15.83
C ARG A 94 -8.50 -17.45 17.24
N VAL A 95 -9.22 -16.39 17.59
CA VAL A 95 -9.27 -15.93 18.98
C VAL A 95 -10.35 -16.72 19.72
N GLU A 96 -9.96 -17.53 20.69
CA GLU A 96 -10.87 -18.36 21.49
C GLU A 96 -11.92 -17.54 22.24
N ASP A 97 -11.51 -16.42 22.86
CA ASP A 97 -12.39 -15.53 23.61
C ASP A 97 -12.30 -14.08 23.07
N PRO A 98 -13.29 -13.64 22.27
CA PRO A 98 -13.36 -12.27 21.78
C PRO A 98 -13.54 -11.23 22.90
N GLY A 99 -14.08 -11.61 24.05
CA GLY A 99 -14.25 -10.76 25.23
C GLY A 99 -12.96 -10.56 26.02
N ARG A 100 -11.93 -11.38 25.77
CA ARG A 100 -10.64 -11.25 26.43
C ARG A 100 -10.00 -9.91 26.12
N VAL A 101 -9.35 -9.33 27.11
CA VAL A 101 -8.60 -8.08 26.97
C VAL A 101 -7.41 -8.30 26.05
N ALA A 102 -7.34 -7.54 24.96
CA ALA A 102 -6.25 -7.55 24.00
C ALA A 102 -5.17 -6.54 24.37
N ALA A 103 -5.56 -5.37 24.88
CA ALA A 103 -4.64 -4.33 25.33
C ALA A 103 -5.28 -3.42 26.38
N THR A 104 -4.48 -2.99 27.35
CA THR A 104 -4.90 -2.06 28.40
C THR A 104 -3.98 -0.84 28.41
N SER A 105 -4.57 0.35 28.54
CA SER A 105 -3.87 1.60 28.74
C SER A 105 -4.54 2.41 29.85
N LYS A 106 -3.90 3.48 30.32
CA LYS A 106 -4.50 4.40 31.31
C LYS A 106 -5.80 5.07 30.83
N LEU A 107 -6.03 5.10 29.51
CA LEU A 107 -7.16 5.79 28.90
C LEU A 107 -8.32 4.84 28.56
N ARG A 108 -8.00 3.58 28.21
CA ARG A 108 -8.98 2.61 27.75
C ARG A 108 -8.44 1.19 27.78
N GLU A 109 -9.35 0.26 28.03
CA GLU A 109 -9.19 -1.18 27.80
C GLU A 109 -9.85 -1.58 26.47
N MET A 110 -9.19 -2.44 25.70
CA MET A 110 -9.68 -2.95 24.44
C MET A 110 -9.66 -4.48 24.47
N THR A 111 -10.80 -5.09 24.17
CA THR A 111 -10.93 -6.55 23.99
C THR A 111 -10.64 -6.95 22.54
N PHE A 112 -10.40 -8.24 22.28
CA PHE A 112 -10.15 -8.75 20.93
C PHE A 112 -11.30 -8.45 19.96
N SER A 113 -12.55 -8.44 20.44
CA SER A 113 -13.72 -8.06 19.66
C SER A 113 -13.71 -6.60 19.19
N HIS A 114 -12.98 -5.70 19.86
CA HIS A 114 -12.86 -4.29 19.45
C HIS A 114 -11.81 -4.07 18.34
N VAL A 115 -11.05 -5.09 17.96
CA VAL A 115 -9.96 -4.97 17.00
C VAL A 115 -10.33 -5.69 15.70
N PRO A 116 -10.58 -4.96 14.59
CA PRO A 116 -11.03 -5.55 13.33
C PRO A 116 -10.10 -6.63 12.77
N ALA A 117 -8.80 -6.54 13.05
CA ALA A 117 -7.80 -7.49 12.57
C ALA A 117 -8.01 -8.93 13.07
N PHE A 118 -8.70 -9.12 14.20
CA PHE A 118 -8.99 -10.42 14.82
C PHE A 118 -10.40 -10.96 14.51
N GLN A 119 -11.22 -10.20 13.79
CA GLN A 119 -12.55 -10.64 13.35
C GLN A 119 -12.51 -11.35 11.99
N MET A 120 -11.34 -11.36 11.34
CA MET A 120 -11.14 -11.94 10.03
C MET A 120 -10.78 -13.42 10.15
N ASP A 121 -11.36 -14.24 9.29
CA ASP A 121 -10.99 -15.65 9.15
C ASP A 121 -9.59 -15.75 8.51
N LEU A 122 -8.60 -16.10 9.34
CA LEU A 122 -7.21 -16.23 8.90
C LEU A 122 -6.99 -17.46 8.01
N GLU A 123 -7.79 -18.52 8.15
CA GLU A 123 -7.71 -19.72 7.32
C GLU A 123 -8.10 -19.38 5.89
N LYS A 124 -9.29 -18.78 5.75
CA LYS A 124 -9.77 -18.28 4.45
C LYS A 124 -8.80 -17.28 3.84
N PHE A 125 -8.24 -16.39 4.66
CA PHE A 125 -7.26 -15.40 4.19
C PHE A 125 -5.98 -16.06 3.64
N LEU A 126 -5.42 -17.05 4.33
CA LEU A 126 -4.25 -17.78 3.84
C LEU A 126 -4.56 -18.58 2.58
N GLU A 127 -5.78 -19.13 2.47
CA GLU A 127 -6.26 -19.83 1.27
C GLU A 127 -6.39 -18.86 0.08
N ASP A 128 -6.97 -17.68 0.29
CA ASP A 128 -7.07 -16.63 -0.74
C ASP A 128 -5.69 -16.14 -1.20
N VAL A 129 -4.72 -16.02 -0.28
CA VAL A 129 -3.31 -15.68 -0.60
C VAL A 129 -2.63 -16.81 -1.37
N SER A 130 -2.83 -18.06 -0.97
CA SER A 130 -2.26 -19.24 -1.64
C SER A 130 -2.80 -19.39 -3.08
N ASN A 131 -4.06 -19.08 -3.28
CA ASN A 131 -4.69 -19.12 -4.60
C ASN A 131 -4.35 -17.89 -5.47
N GLY A 132 -3.63 -16.91 -4.93
CA GLY A 132 -3.30 -15.66 -5.63
C GLY A 132 -4.50 -14.76 -5.89
N ILE A 133 -5.57 -14.95 -5.12
CA ILE A 133 -6.84 -14.21 -5.25
C ILE A 133 -6.86 -13.01 -4.27
N TYR A 134 -6.01 -13.04 -3.24
CA TYR A 134 -5.80 -11.92 -2.32
C TYR A 134 -4.70 -10.96 -2.81
N PRO A 135 -4.90 -9.63 -2.72
CA PRO A 135 -6.12 -8.95 -2.30
C PRO A 135 -7.20 -8.98 -3.39
N LEU A 136 -8.45 -9.30 -3.03
CA LEU A 136 -9.61 -9.40 -3.96
C LEU A 136 -10.01 -8.06 -4.63
N THR A 137 -9.20 -7.01 -4.48
CA THR A 137 -9.39 -5.71 -5.08
C THR A 137 -8.03 -5.03 -5.22
N ALA A 138 -7.54 -4.87 -6.44
CA ALA A 138 -6.43 -3.97 -6.72
C ALA A 138 -6.74 -2.49 -6.33
N PHE A 139 -7.98 -2.14 -5.96
CA PHE A 139 -8.37 -0.76 -5.64
C PHE A 139 -9.55 -0.65 -4.66
N ALA A 140 -9.41 -1.06 -3.40
CA ALA A 140 -10.02 -0.25 -2.35
C ALA A 140 -9.01 0.87 -2.08
N PRO A 141 -9.33 2.16 -2.31
CA PRO A 141 -8.46 3.24 -1.85
C PRO A 141 -8.16 2.92 -0.39
N LEU A 142 -6.89 2.76 -0.04
CA LEU A 142 -6.48 2.77 1.34
C LEU A 142 -7.17 3.99 1.93
N ALA A 143 -8.18 3.74 2.75
CA ALA A 143 -8.78 4.76 3.57
C ALA A 143 -7.69 5.13 4.59
N HIS A 144 -6.70 5.89 4.14
CA HIS A 144 -6.31 7.08 4.85
C HIS A 144 -7.58 7.92 4.95
N GLN A 145 -8.50 7.52 5.84
CA GLN A 145 -9.25 8.49 6.58
C GLN A 145 -8.17 9.40 7.15
N PRO A 146 -8.09 10.69 6.75
CA PRO A 146 -7.38 11.62 7.58
C PRO A 146 -8.00 11.44 8.96
N ARG A 147 -7.18 11.00 9.93
CA ARG A 147 -7.60 11.03 11.33
C ARG A 147 -8.12 12.43 11.55
N SER A 148 -9.43 12.56 11.70
CA SER A 148 -10.06 13.79 12.11
C SER A 148 -9.46 14.07 13.48
N THR A 149 -8.46 14.93 13.53
CA THR A 149 -7.94 15.47 14.78
C THR A 149 -9.00 16.43 15.28
N ASN A 150 -10.05 15.87 15.88
CA ASN A 150 -10.92 16.61 16.76
C ASN A 150 -10.12 16.91 18.03
N TYR A 151 -9.17 17.85 17.92
CA TYR A 151 -8.79 18.64 19.08
C TYR A 151 -9.99 19.53 19.35
N ALA A 152 -10.83 19.09 20.28
CA ALA A 152 -11.78 19.97 20.94
C ALA A 152 -10.98 21.16 21.48
N LEU A 153 -11.13 22.31 20.82
CA LEU A 153 -10.90 23.61 21.43
C LEU A 153 -11.97 23.80 22.48
N SER A 154 -11.73 23.22 23.65
CA SER A 154 -12.47 23.54 24.86
C SER A 154 -11.50 24.18 25.84
N ILE A 155 -11.84 25.42 26.19
CA ILE A 155 -11.38 26.19 27.35
C ILE A 155 -10.13 27.06 27.11
N ALA A 156 -10.34 28.16 26.40
CA ALA A 156 -9.67 29.43 26.68
C ALA A 156 -10.72 30.55 26.64
N SER A 157 -11.51 30.65 27.72
CA SER A 157 -12.38 31.79 27.98
C SER A 157 -12.35 32.08 29.48
N ASP A 158 -11.15 32.35 29.98
CA ASP A 158 -10.94 33.06 31.24
C ASP A 158 -9.91 34.16 30.97
N ALA A 159 -10.41 35.28 30.46
CA ALA A 159 -9.67 36.54 30.45
C ALA A 159 -10.65 37.73 30.41
N SER A 160 -10.82 38.32 31.59
CA SER A 160 -11.04 39.76 31.78
C SER A 160 -12.41 40.34 31.40
N SER A 161 -13.37 40.20 32.32
CA SER A 161 -14.41 41.23 32.50
C SER A 161 -13.77 42.46 33.17
N GLY A 162 -13.22 43.36 32.35
CA GLY A 162 -12.71 44.67 32.74
C GLY A 162 -13.51 45.77 32.05
N GLN A 163 -14.30 46.48 32.84
CA GLN A 163 -15.09 47.69 32.60
C GLN A 163 -14.68 48.55 31.38
N PHE A 164 -15.66 48.94 30.56
CA PHE A 164 -15.71 50.29 29.98
C PHE A 164 -17.16 50.70 29.68
N ASN A 165 -17.71 51.53 30.56
CA ASN A 165 -18.94 52.28 30.33
C ASN A 165 -18.62 53.47 29.42
N SER A 166 -19.37 53.66 28.34
CA SER A 166 -19.59 54.99 27.76
C SER A 166 -21.02 55.08 27.23
N PHE A 167 -21.83 55.83 27.99
CA PHE A 167 -23.17 56.27 27.65
C PHE A 167 -23.06 57.43 26.67
N THR A 168 -23.70 57.34 25.52
CA THR A 168 -24.13 58.52 24.75
C THR A 168 -25.50 58.25 24.13
N GLN A 169 -26.43 59.10 24.56
CA GLN A 169 -27.77 59.42 24.08
C GLN A 169 -28.93 58.51 24.52
#